data_AF-A0A954TG70-F1
#
_entry.id   AF-A0A954TG70-F1
#
_cell.length_a   1.000
_cell.length_b   1.000
_cell.length_c   1.000
_cell.angle_alpha   90.00
_cell.angle_beta   90.00
_cell.angle_gamma   90.00
#
_symmetry.space_group_name_H-M   'P 1'
#
loop_
_entity.id
_entity.type
_entity.pdbx_description
1 polymer ?
#
loop_
_entity_poly.entity_id
_entity_poly.type
_entity_poly.pdbx_seq_one_letter_code
_entity_poly.pdbx_strand_id
1 'polypeptide(L)'
;MFLQEQVSRFSRWLGKAPAHSSPRSSGQPLSAAGRRARKCQPASAHRRKATRTAMLEAMEPRCLMAADLIQIGSTYIEEDLGSDAHGDTFYVTFSGGAAGTQLTRLEIDGDLNTPGFGLGDLFFDTLESGRGADHAFPFQIEQLNTANPNASVRAFVEDGSSLLVLEFTNFVAGDLLVFSIDVDEVQYWDPSQTD
;
A
#
# COMPACT_ATOMS: atom_id res chain seq x y z
N MET A 1 -15.27 1.58 35.09
CA MET A 1 -13.96 1.57 35.78
C MET A 1 -12.91 1.52 34.67
N PHE A 2 -12.11 2.59 34.51
CA PHE A 2 -11.04 2.85 33.50
C PHE A 2 -11.50 2.91 32.02
N LEU A 3 -11.66 4.06 31.33
CA LEU A 3 -10.73 5.14 30.90
C LEU A 3 -9.43 4.60 30.28
N GLN A 4 -9.18 4.86 28.98
CA GLN A 4 -8.32 5.99 28.57
C GLN A 4 -8.26 6.22 27.05
N GLU A 5 -8.53 7.48 26.69
CA GLU A 5 -8.29 8.15 25.41
C GLU A 5 -6.79 8.50 25.28
N GLN A 6 -6.21 8.44 24.07
CA GLN A 6 -4.88 9.00 23.80
C GLN A 6 -4.90 9.80 22.50
N VAL A 7 -4.93 11.12 22.66
CA VAL A 7 -4.60 12.13 21.64
C VAL A 7 -3.11 12.41 21.74
N SER A 8 -2.39 12.44 20.62
CA SER A 8 -1.04 13.01 20.58
C SER A 8 -0.87 13.98 19.42
N ARG A 9 -0.80 15.27 19.77
CA ARG A 9 -0.26 16.36 18.96
C ARG A 9 1.18 16.59 19.42
N PHE A 10 2.14 16.73 18.51
CA PHE A 10 3.34 17.53 18.81
C PHE A 10 3.82 18.35 17.63
N SER A 11 4.34 19.52 18.00
CA SER A 11 4.47 20.74 17.21
C SER A 11 5.83 20.89 16.50
N ARG A 12 5.79 21.76 15.49
CA ARG A 12 6.90 22.37 14.76
C ARG A 12 7.99 22.98 15.65
N TRP A 13 9.23 22.97 15.15
CA TRP A 13 10.24 23.95 15.54
C TRP A 13 11.01 24.47 14.31
N LEU A 14 11.07 25.80 14.19
CA LEU A 14 11.80 26.58 13.18
C LEU A 14 13.10 27.07 13.81
N GLY A 15 14.25 26.83 13.16
CA GLY A 15 15.54 27.45 13.51
C GLY A 15 15.98 28.46 12.46
N LYS A 16 16.12 29.74 12.85
CA LYS A 16 16.59 30.87 12.03
C LYS A 16 18.06 31.20 12.35
N ALA A 17 18.74 31.77 11.36
CA ALA A 17 20.18 32.03 11.20
C ALA A 17 20.77 33.18 12.10
N PRO A 18 22.09 33.50 12.01
CA PRO A 18 22.93 33.95 13.13
C PRO A 18 23.08 35.48 13.29
N ALA A 19 23.65 35.88 14.44
CA ALA A 19 24.01 37.25 14.78
C ALA A 19 25.53 37.52 14.69
N HIS A 20 25.85 38.70 14.15
CA HIS A 20 27.17 39.34 14.11
C HIS A 20 27.70 39.75 15.50
N SER A 21 29.02 39.74 15.68
CA SER A 21 29.71 40.79 16.45
C SER A 21 31.22 40.86 16.13
N SER A 22 31.70 42.09 15.94
CA SER A 22 33.12 42.48 15.98
C SER A 22 33.37 43.27 17.27
N PRO A 23 34.62 43.37 17.76
CA PRO A 23 35.15 44.72 17.99
C PRO A 23 36.66 44.90 17.69
N ARG A 24 37.02 46.20 17.68
CA ARG A 24 38.27 46.89 17.33
C ARG A 24 39.41 46.75 18.36
N SER A 25 40.67 47.00 17.94
CA SER A 25 41.67 47.89 18.58
C SER A 25 42.94 47.97 17.70
N SER A 26 43.31 49.08 17.04
CA SER A 26 44.12 50.25 17.47
C SER A 26 45.60 49.96 17.83
N GLY A 27 46.54 50.57 17.09
CA GLY A 27 47.95 50.75 17.50
C GLY A 27 48.94 50.94 16.34
N GLN A 28 49.40 52.19 16.10
CA GLN A 28 50.53 52.60 15.22
C GLN A 28 51.74 53.06 16.10
N PRO A 29 52.86 53.64 15.60
CA PRO A 29 53.76 53.32 14.45
C PRO A 29 55.28 53.37 14.83
N LEU A 30 56.14 53.35 13.79
CA LEU A 30 57.52 53.92 13.66
C LEU A 30 58.72 52.96 13.77
N SER A 31 59.45 52.77 12.67
CA SER A 31 60.76 53.42 12.43
C SER A 31 61.51 52.79 11.26
N ALA A 32 62.22 53.65 10.54
CA ALA A 32 62.95 53.42 9.29
C ALA A 32 64.33 52.76 9.49
N ALA A 33 64.81 52.03 8.48
CA ALA A 33 66.13 52.21 7.87
C ALA A 33 66.38 51.14 6.80
N GLY A 34 66.99 51.58 5.69
CA GLY A 34 67.06 50.83 4.45
C GLY A 34 67.98 49.62 4.44
N ARG A 35 67.85 48.83 3.36
CA ARG A 35 68.93 48.07 2.73
C ARG A 35 68.48 47.55 1.36
N ARG A 36 69.12 48.11 0.34
CA ARG A 36 69.46 47.54 -0.98
C ARG A 36 68.45 46.59 -1.61
N ALA A 37 67.85 47.06 -2.71
CA ALA A 37 67.25 46.23 -3.75
C ALA A 37 68.24 45.14 -4.20
N ARG A 38 68.04 43.92 -3.72
CA ARG A 38 68.54 42.73 -4.42
C ARG A 38 67.53 42.45 -5.51
N LYS A 39 67.96 42.54 -6.77
CA LYS A 39 67.31 41.86 -7.90
C LYS A 39 67.43 40.36 -7.62
N CYS A 40 66.56 39.84 -6.76
CA CYS A 40 66.23 38.44 -6.76
C CYS A 40 65.20 38.28 -7.88
N GLN A 41 65.62 37.75 -9.02
CA GLN A 41 64.70 37.04 -9.89
C GLN A 41 64.56 35.65 -9.29
N PRO A 42 63.43 35.29 -8.64
CA PRO A 42 63.12 33.89 -8.46
C PRO A 42 62.39 33.41 -9.71
N ALA A 43 63.03 32.43 -10.35
CA ALA A 43 62.48 31.31 -11.09
C ALA A 43 61.34 31.60 -12.09
N SER A 44 61.54 31.07 -13.30
CA SER A 44 60.49 30.81 -14.27
C SER A 44 59.18 30.46 -13.56
N ALA A 45 58.10 31.16 -13.93
CA ALA A 45 56.76 30.79 -13.54
C ALA A 45 56.57 29.34 -13.98
N HIS A 46 56.80 28.40 -13.05
CA HIS A 46 56.33 27.04 -13.17
C HIS A 46 54.83 27.22 -13.34
N ARG A 47 54.38 27.11 -14.59
CA ARG A 47 52.98 27.02 -14.94
C ARG A 47 52.45 25.92 -14.05
N ARG A 48 51.85 26.30 -12.92
CA ARG A 48 51.20 25.36 -12.00
C ARG A 48 50.24 24.64 -12.92
N LYS A 49 50.57 23.40 -13.31
CA LYS A 49 49.65 22.54 -14.02
C LYS A 49 48.39 22.63 -13.18
N ALA A 50 47.34 23.22 -13.75
CA ALA A 50 46.07 23.37 -13.07
C ALA A 50 45.73 21.97 -12.59
N THR A 51 45.91 21.75 -11.28
CA THR A 51 45.53 20.51 -10.65
C THR A 51 44.06 20.41 -10.95
N ARG A 52 43.65 19.40 -11.73
CA ARG A 52 42.25 19.06 -11.92
C ARG A 52 41.70 18.87 -10.51
N THR A 53 41.07 19.91 -9.98
CA THR A 53 40.29 19.82 -8.76
C THR A 53 39.15 18.90 -9.13
N ALA A 54 39.21 17.66 -8.63
CA ALA A 54 38.08 16.75 -8.73
C ALA A 54 36.88 17.49 -8.12
N MET A 55 35.93 17.89 -8.96
CA MET A 55 34.69 18.46 -8.49
C MET A 55 33.91 17.29 -7.88
N LEU A 56 33.82 17.27 -6.55
CA LEU A 56 32.94 16.36 -5.83
C LEU A 56 31.52 16.85 -6.08
N GLU A 57 30.78 16.14 -6.94
CA GLU A 57 29.36 16.36 -7.09
C GLU A 57 28.63 15.67 -5.93
N ALA A 58 27.75 16.41 -5.27
CA ALA A 58 26.90 15.83 -4.23
C ALA A 58 25.95 14.83 -4.90
N MET A 59 26.13 13.54 -4.60
CA MET A 59 25.17 12.55 -5.06
C MET A 59 23.82 12.79 -4.37
N GLU A 60 22.75 12.51 -5.09
CA GLU A 60 21.41 12.49 -4.51
C GLU A 60 21.34 11.51 -3.33
N PRO A 61 20.57 11.84 -2.28
CA PRO A 61 20.39 10.96 -1.14
C PRO A 61 19.85 9.59 -1.57
N ARG A 62 20.44 8.51 -1.05
CA ARG A 62 19.87 7.18 -1.23
C ARG A 62 18.62 7.07 -0.36
N CYS A 63 17.46 7.04 -1.02
CA CYS A 63 16.18 6.81 -0.35
C CYS A 63 15.78 5.34 -0.49
N LEU A 64 15.27 4.74 0.59
CA LEU A 64 14.66 3.41 0.55
C LEU A 64 13.36 3.51 -0.25
N MET A 65 13.28 2.84 -1.40
CA MET A 65 12.05 2.70 -2.17
C MET A 65 11.27 1.48 -1.68
N ALA A 66 10.84 1.53 -0.42
CA ALA A 66 9.96 0.51 0.17
C ALA A 66 8.57 1.12 0.40
N ALA A 67 7.55 0.38 0.00
CA ALA A 67 6.16 0.65 0.33
C ALA A 67 5.74 -0.24 1.51
N ASP A 68 4.65 0.15 2.18
CA ASP A 68 4.03 -0.72 3.17
C ASP A 68 3.53 -2.00 2.49
N LEU A 69 3.54 -3.13 3.22
CA LEU A 69 3.01 -4.39 2.70
C LEU A 69 1.51 -4.25 2.43
N ILE A 70 1.06 -4.74 1.27
CA ILE A 70 -0.36 -4.83 0.97
C ILE A 70 -0.97 -5.92 1.87
N GLN A 71 -2.01 -5.56 2.61
CA GLN A 71 -2.78 -6.48 3.44
C GLN A 71 -4.22 -6.47 2.96
N ILE A 72 -4.71 -7.64 2.55
CA ILE A 72 -6.12 -7.85 2.20
C ILE A 72 -6.79 -8.49 3.40
N GLY A 73 -7.92 -7.94 3.82
CA GLY A 73 -8.75 -8.48 4.89
C GLY A 73 -10.11 -8.87 4.34
N SER A 74 -10.58 -10.06 4.72
CA SER A 74 -11.95 -10.48 4.48
C SER A 74 -12.57 -11.06 5.75
N THR A 75 -13.86 -10.86 5.95
CA THR A 75 -14.67 -11.51 7.00
C THR A 75 -15.92 -12.06 6.35
N TYR A 76 -16.19 -13.33 6.63
CA TYR A 76 -17.36 -14.06 6.18
C TYR A 76 -18.35 -14.22 7.35
N ILE A 77 -19.63 -14.03 7.07
CA ILE A 77 -20.73 -14.22 8.02
C ILE A 77 -21.84 -14.99 7.31
N GLU A 78 -22.10 -16.19 7.81
CA GLU A 78 -23.28 -16.98 7.47
C GLU A 78 -24.49 -16.42 8.25
N GLU A 79 -25.48 -15.85 7.56
CA GLU A 79 -26.57 -15.12 8.23
C GLU A 79 -27.77 -16.00 8.60
N ASP A 80 -27.96 -17.14 7.93
CA ASP A 80 -29.29 -17.75 7.85
C ASP A 80 -29.41 -19.18 8.42
N LEU A 81 -28.31 -19.75 8.93
CA LEU A 81 -28.23 -21.09 9.54
C LEU A 81 -28.62 -22.23 8.57
N GLY A 82 -28.49 -22.02 7.25
CA GLY A 82 -28.66 -23.01 6.20
C GLY A 82 -30.08 -23.13 5.68
N SER A 83 -30.79 -22.02 5.48
CA SER A 83 -32.06 -21.99 4.72
C SER A 83 -31.94 -21.28 3.37
N ASP A 84 -30.79 -20.66 3.12
CA ASP A 84 -30.38 -19.84 1.99
C ASP A 84 -31.42 -18.77 1.56
N ALA A 85 -32.25 -18.34 2.51
CA ALA A 85 -33.23 -17.27 2.34
C ALA A 85 -32.56 -15.88 2.26
N HIS A 86 -31.34 -15.77 2.78
CA HIS A 86 -30.45 -14.62 2.65
C HIS A 86 -29.05 -15.14 2.36
N GLY A 87 -28.33 -14.50 1.43
CA GLY A 87 -26.97 -14.91 1.10
C GLY A 87 -25.98 -14.60 2.20
N ASP A 88 -24.86 -15.31 2.17
CA ASP A 88 -23.75 -15.11 3.10
C ASP A 88 -23.03 -13.80 2.82
N THR A 89 -22.66 -13.09 3.88
CA THR A 89 -22.10 -11.75 3.78
C THR A 89 -20.59 -11.75 3.90
N PHE A 90 -19.93 -11.12 2.93
CA PHE A 90 -18.50 -10.87 2.92
C PHE A 90 -18.19 -9.38 3.09
N TYR A 91 -17.27 -9.07 4.00
CA TYR A 91 -16.65 -7.75 4.14
C TYR A 91 -15.24 -7.83 3.56
N VAL A 92 -14.90 -6.98 2.61
CA VAL A 92 -13.58 -6.94 1.97
C VAL A 92 -12.98 -5.55 2.04
N THR A 93 -11.75 -5.46 2.53
CA THR A 93 -10.95 -4.22 2.54
C THR A 93 -9.48 -4.56 2.29
N PHE A 94 -8.70 -3.55 1.92
CA PHE A 94 -7.24 -3.69 1.88
C PHE A 94 -6.55 -2.45 2.43
N SER A 95 -5.30 -2.62 2.88
CA SER A 95 -4.44 -1.54 3.35
C SER A 95 -2.99 -1.74 2.91
N GLY A 96 -2.16 -0.72 3.12
CA GLY A 96 -0.76 -0.71 2.70
C GLY A 96 -0.57 -0.48 1.20
N GLY A 97 0.61 -0.81 0.69
CA GLY A 97 1.03 -0.47 -0.66
C GLY A 97 1.67 0.93 -0.78
N ALA A 98 2.08 1.28 -2.00
CA ALA A 98 2.63 2.58 -2.30
C ALA A 98 1.49 3.60 -2.50
N ALA A 99 1.82 4.89 -2.50
CA ALA A 99 0.84 5.92 -2.85
C ALA A 99 0.26 5.66 -4.25
N GLY A 100 -1.08 5.59 -4.35
CA GLY A 100 -1.78 5.31 -5.60
C GLY A 100 -1.97 3.82 -5.92
N THR A 101 -1.58 2.90 -5.01
CA THR A 101 -1.94 1.48 -5.13
C THR A 101 -3.46 1.32 -5.16
N GLN A 102 -3.93 0.47 -6.09
CA GLN A 102 -5.32 0.08 -6.23
C GLN A 102 -5.41 -1.44 -6.20
N LEU A 103 -6.44 -1.96 -5.55
CA LEU A 103 -6.85 -3.34 -5.75
C LEU A 103 -7.60 -3.41 -7.08
N THR A 104 -7.22 -4.32 -7.96
CA THR A 104 -7.83 -4.47 -9.29
C THR A 104 -8.56 -5.79 -9.46
N ARG A 105 -8.17 -6.82 -8.68
CA ARG A 105 -8.75 -8.15 -8.75
C ARG A 105 -8.66 -8.85 -7.39
N LEU A 106 -9.73 -9.52 -6.99
CA LEU A 106 -9.77 -10.49 -5.90
C LEU A 106 -10.37 -11.78 -6.44
N GLU A 107 -9.76 -12.91 -6.10
CA GLU A 107 -10.27 -14.24 -6.40
C GLU A 107 -10.52 -14.95 -5.07
N ILE A 108 -11.73 -15.44 -4.88
CA ILE A 108 -12.11 -16.29 -3.76
C ILE A 108 -12.32 -17.68 -4.35
N ASP A 109 -11.47 -18.62 -3.94
CA ASP A 109 -11.45 -20.00 -4.43
C ASP A 109 -11.84 -20.94 -3.30
N GLY A 110 -12.97 -21.61 -3.46
CA GLY A 110 -13.54 -22.59 -2.56
C GLY A 110 -13.03 -24.02 -2.79
N ASP A 111 -12.20 -24.27 -3.82
CA ASP A 111 -11.50 -25.54 -4.00
C ASP A 111 -10.30 -25.56 -3.03
N LEU A 112 -10.51 -26.13 -1.84
CA LEU A 112 -9.57 -26.00 -0.72
C LEU A 112 -8.39 -26.97 -0.83
N ASN A 113 -8.55 -28.06 -1.57
CA ASN A 113 -7.67 -29.22 -1.47
C ASN A 113 -7.01 -29.57 -2.80
N THR A 114 -7.64 -30.46 -3.56
CA THR A 114 -7.11 -31.03 -4.79
C THR A 114 -8.03 -30.64 -5.92
N PRO A 115 -7.51 -30.24 -7.09
CA PRO A 115 -8.34 -29.70 -8.16
C PRO A 115 -9.61 -30.51 -8.46
N GLY A 116 -10.75 -29.83 -8.39
CA GLY A 116 -12.09 -30.38 -8.55
C GLY A 116 -12.75 -30.74 -7.23
N PHE A 117 -14.07 -30.89 -7.23
CA PHE A 117 -14.83 -31.07 -6.01
C PHE A 117 -14.37 -32.27 -5.17
N GLY A 118 -13.90 -31.96 -3.97
CA GLY A 118 -13.71 -32.85 -2.84
C GLY A 118 -14.69 -32.53 -1.72
N LEU A 119 -14.75 -33.43 -0.74
CA LEU A 119 -15.58 -33.24 0.45
C LEU A 119 -15.06 -32.04 1.26
N GLY A 120 -15.96 -31.12 1.58
CA GLY A 120 -15.67 -29.90 2.32
C GLY A 120 -15.17 -28.73 1.49
N ASP A 121 -15.10 -28.87 0.15
CA ASP A 121 -14.91 -27.71 -0.72
C ASP A 121 -16.18 -26.87 -0.75
N LEU A 122 -15.99 -25.57 -1.00
CA LEU A 122 -17.06 -24.60 -1.07
C LEU A 122 -17.37 -24.26 -2.53
N PHE A 123 -18.65 -23.97 -2.80
CA PHE A 123 -19.09 -23.45 -4.09
C PHE A 123 -20.18 -22.41 -3.92
N PHE A 124 -20.37 -21.60 -4.96
CA PHE A 124 -21.35 -20.53 -4.97
C PHE A 124 -22.62 -21.00 -5.68
N ASP A 125 -23.74 -21.05 -4.98
CA ASP A 125 -25.06 -21.32 -5.56
C ASP A 125 -25.77 -20.00 -5.87
N THR A 126 -26.15 -19.77 -7.12
CA THR A 126 -26.67 -18.45 -7.55
C THR A 126 -28.03 -18.56 -8.23
N LEU A 127 -28.48 -19.78 -8.50
CA LEU A 127 -29.72 -20.11 -9.16
C LEU A 127 -30.40 -21.24 -8.39
N GLU A 128 -31.73 -21.17 -8.24
CA GLU A 128 -32.57 -22.18 -7.55
C GLU A 128 -32.56 -23.59 -8.18
N SER A 129 -31.68 -23.83 -9.16
CA SER A 129 -31.50 -25.10 -9.83
C SER A 129 -30.03 -25.45 -9.79
N GLY A 130 -29.70 -26.70 -9.53
CA GLY A 130 -28.31 -27.12 -9.53
C GLY A 130 -28.04 -28.05 -8.38
N ARG A 131 -26.88 -27.85 -7.76
CA ARG A 131 -26.35 -28.70 -6.70
C ARG A 131 -26.40 -28.06 -5.32
N GLY A 132 -26.83 -26.80 -5.23
CA GLY A 132 -26.99 -26.12 -3.96
C GLY A 132 -28.00 -26.81 -3.05
N ALA A 133 -27.81 -26.62 -1.75
CA ALA A 133 -28.79 -27.02 -0.76
C ALA A 133 -29.97 -26.03 -0.79
N ASP A 134 -31.11 -26.45 -0.25
CA ASP A 134 -32.26 -25.58 0.03
C ASP A 134 -32.66 -24.52 -1.02
N HIS A 135 -32.23 -23.26 -0.86
CA HIS A 135 -32.51 -22.12 -1.74
C HIS A 135 -31.22 -21.59 -2.37
N ALA A 136 -31.34 -20.64 -3.30
CA ALA A 136 -30.17 -20.01 -3.90
C ALA A 136 -30.19 -18.50 -3.71
N PHE A 137 -29.02 -17.91 -3.44
CA PHE A 137 -28.87 -16.46 -3.36
C PHE A 137 -27.87 -15.87 -4.38
N PRO A 138 -28.33 -15.04 -5.35
CA PRO A 138 -27.45 -14.46 -6.35
C PRO A 138 -26.51 -13.42 -5.73
N PHE A 139 -25.34 -13.24 -6.35
CA PHE A 139 -24.39 -12.19 -5.94
C PHE A 139 -25.04 -10.80 -5.92
N GLN A 140 -24.95 -10.10 -4.78
CA GLN A 140 -25.42 -8.73 -4.61
C GLN A 140 -24.40 -7.87 -3.87
N ILE A 141 -24.17 -6.65 -4.35
CA ILE A 141 -23.38 -5.66 -3.61
C ILE A 141 -24.30 -4.97 -2.61
N GLU A 142 -24.06 -5.23 -1.33
CA GLU A 142 -24.81 -4.62 -0.23
C GLU A 142 -24.28 -3.22 0.10
N GLN A 143 -22.96 -3.05 0.05
CA GLN A 143 -22.32 -1.78 0.37
C GLN A 143 -21.01 -1.59 -0.39
N LEU A 144 -20.80 -0.38 -0.90
CA LEU A 144 -19.52 0.04 -1.46
C LEU A 144 -19.16 1.43 -0.90
N ASN A 145 -18.31 1.44 0.13
CA ASN A 145 -17.82 2.67 0.74
C ASN A 145 -16.42 2.96 0.22
N THR A 146 -16.31 3.96 -0.64
CA THR A 146 -15.05 4.27 -1.31
C THR A 146 -14.67 5.75 -1.17
N ALA A 147 -13.38 6.03 -1.15
CA ALA A 147 -12.87 7.40 -1.23
C ALA A 147 -13.09 8.03 -2.61
N ASN A 148 -13.20 7.20 -3.66
CA ASN A 148 -13.43 7.64 -5.03
C ASN A 148 -14.89 7.36 -5.46
N PRO A 149 -15.68 8.37 -5.86
CA PRO A 149 -17.07 8.19 -6.29
C PRO A 149 -17.22 7.43 -7.62
N ASN A 150 -16.14 7.29 -8.40
CA ASN A 150 -16.13 6.50 -9.64
C ASN A 150 -15.55 5.09 -9.40
N ALA A 151 -15.45 4.65 -8.14
CA ALA A 151 -15.08 3.28 -7.84
C ALA A 151 -16.21 2.32 -8.20
N SER A 152 -15.84 1.15 -8.69
CA SER A 152 -16.79 0.11 -9.06
C SER A 152 -16.20 -1.28 -8.87
N VAL A 153 -17.10 -2.25 -8.71
CA VAL A 153 -16.79 -3.66 -8.60
C VAL A 153 -17.67 -4.42 -9.57
N ARG A 154 -17.10 -5.42 -10.25
CA ARG A 154 -17.83 -6.37 -11.08
C ARG A 154 -17.52 -7.77 -10.60
N ALA A 155 -18.55 -8.57 -10.40
CA ALA A 155 -18.42 -9.97 -10.06
C ALA A 155 -18.56 -10.86 -11.30
N PHE A 156 -17.77 -11.92 -11.31
CA PHE A 156 -17.87 -13.04 -12.24
C PHE A 156 -17.88 -14.30 -11.40
N VAL A 157 -19.01 -14.99 -11.43
CA VAL A 157 -19.23 -16.28 -10.78
C VAL A 157 -20.10 -17.09 -11.72
N GLU A 158 -19.72 -18.35 -11.90
CA GLU A 158 -20.57 -19.34 -12.57
C GLU A 158 -21.31 -20.12 -11.49
N ASP A 159 -22.59 -20.36 -11.73
CA ASP A 159 -23.45 -21.11 -10.81
C ASP A 159 -22.87 -22.51 -10.54
N GLY A 160 -22.78 -22.89 -9.26
CA GLY A 160 -22.20 -24.16 -8.84
C GLY A 160 -20.68 -24.26 -9.01
N SER A 161 -19.97 -23.14 -9.19
CA SER A 161 -18.51 -23.10 -9.27
C SER A 161 -17.86 -22.73 -7.92
N SER A 162 -16.62 -23.15 -7.71
CA SER A 162 -15.82 -22.75 -6.54
C SER A 162 -15.15 -21.40 -6.67
N LEU A 163 -15.24 -20.71 -7.81
CA LEU A 163 -14.46 -19.50 -8.07
C LEU A 163 -15.35 -18.27 -8.23
N LEU A 164 -15.17 -17.31 -7.31
CA LEU A 164 -15.70 -15.97 -7.43
C LEU A 164 -14.57 -15.00 -7.77
N VAL A 165 -14.69 -14.30 -8.89
CA VAL A 165 -13.74 -13.26 -9.31
C VAL A 165 -14.40 -11.89 -9.19
N LEU A 166 -13.76 -11.00 -8.45
CA LEU A 166 -14.15 -9.60 -8.33
C LEU A 166 -13.12 -8.73 -9.05
N GLU A 167 -13.57 -7.93 -10.00
CA GLU A 167 -12.76 -6.92 -10.69
C GLU A 167 -13.11 -5.52 -10.18
N PHE A 168 -12.07 -4.76 -9.81
CA PHE A 168 -12.20 -3.47 -9.16
C PHE A 168 -11.66 -2.35 -10.04
N THR A 169 -12.32 -1.20 -10.01
CA THR A 169 -11.83 0.04 -10.60
C THR A 169 -11.80 1.12 -9.52
N ASN A 170 -10.70 1.85 -9.39
CA ASN A 170 -10.52 2.93 -8.40
C ASN A 170 -10.71 2.52 -6.93
N PHE A 171 -10.60 1.23 -6.59
CA PHE A 171 -10.67 0.76 -5.20
C PHE A 171 -9.30 0.92 -4.53
N VAL A 172 -9.22 1.76 -3.51
CA VAL A 172 -7.98 2.18 -2.84
C VAL A 172 -7.94 1.72 -1.39
N ALA A 173 -6.76 1.83 -0.77
CA ALA A 173 -6.54 1.39 0.60
C ALA A 173 -7.52 2.09 1.57
N GLY A 174 -8.19 1.31 2.41
CA GLY A 174 -9.22 1.78 3.34
C GLY A 174 -10.65 1.80 2.79
N ASP A 175 -10.86 1.55 1.49
CA ASP A 175 -12.19 1.32 0.94
C ASP A 175 -12.78 0.00 1.48
N LEU A 176 -14.11 -0.08 1.51
CA LEU A 176 -14.86 -1.26 1.98
C LEU A 176 -15.87 -1.69 0.92
N LEU A 177 -15.80 -2.97 0.55
CA LEU A 177 -16.85 -3.68 -0.18
C LEU A 177 -17.57 -4.61 0.81
N VAL A 178 -18.89 -4.60 0.79
CA VAL A 178 -19.74 -5.61 1.41
C VAL A 178 -20.63 -6.19 0.33
N PHE A 179 -20.65 -7.51 0.21
CA PHE A 179 -21.49 -8.22 -0.75
C PHE A 179 -22.08 -9.46 -0.09
N SER A 180 -23.20 -9.93 -0.64
CA SER A 180 -23.87 -11.16 -0.28
C SER A 180 -23.88 -12.13 -1.47
N ILE A 181 -23.73 -13.41 -1.20
CA ILE A 181 -23.85 -14.51 -2.16
C ILE A 181 -24.06 -15.80 -1.38
N ASP A 182 -24.76 -16.77 -1.93
CA ASP A 182 -24.84 -18.09 -1.33
C ASP A 182 -23.51 -18.84 -1.37
N VAL A 183 -23.22 -19.61 -0.33
CA VAL A 183 -22.04 -20.48 -0.26
C VAL A 183 -22.41 -21.82 0.35
N ASP A 184 -22.33 -22.85 -0.47
CA ASP A 184 -22.61 -24.22 -0.08
C ASP A 184 -21.33 -25.05 0.11
N GLU A 185 -21.45 -26.12 0.90
CA GLU A 185 -20.41 -27.11 1.13
C GLU A 185 -20.69 -28.41 0.36
N VAL A 186 -19.66 -28.95 -0.30
CA VAL A 186 -19.72 -30.29 -0.87
C VAL A 186 -19.75 -31.34 0.25
N GLN A 187 -20.94 -31.86 0.56
CA GLN A 187 -21.12 -32.93 1.56
C GLN A 187 -21.03 -34.34 0.97
N TYR A 188 -21.45 -34.52 -0.28
CA TYR A 188 -21.35 -35.78 -1.02
C TYR A 188 -21.02 -35.50 -2.48
N TRP A 189 -19.99 -36.18 -3.01
CA TRP A 189 -19.57 -36.04 -4.39
C TRP A 189 -19.28 -37.42 -4.99
N ASP A 190 -20.07 -37.80 -6.00
CA ASP A 190 -19.81 -38.98 -6.82
C ASP A 190 -19.59 -38.53 -8.28
N PRO A 191 -18.35 -38.50 -8.78
CA PRO A 191 -18.06 -38.07 -10.14
C PRO A 191 -18.61 -39.02 -11.22
N SER A 192 -19.14 -40.18 -10.83
CA SER A 192 -19.81 -41.13 -11.73
C SER A 192 -21.32 -40.97 -11.82
N GLN A 193 -21.92 -40.15 -10.95
CA GLN A 193 -23.29 -39.69 -11.09
C GLN A 193 -23.34 -38.40 -11.90
N THR A 194 -24.11 -38.42 -12.98
CA THR A 194 -24.53 -37.23 -13.73
C THR A 194 -26.05 -37.18 -13.65
N ASP A 195 -26.58 -36.15 -13.00
CA ASP A 195 -28.02 -35.87 -12.95
C ASP A 195 -28.56 -35.38 -14.30
#